data_AF-A0A2U9AY70-F1
#
_entry.id   AF-A0A2U9AY70-F1
#
_cell.length_a   1.000
_cell.length_b   1.000
_cell.length_c   1.000
_cell.angle_alpha   90.00
_cell.angle_beta   90.00
_cell.angle_gamma   90.00
#
_symmetry.space_group_name_H-M   'P 1'
#
loop_
_entity.id
_entity.type
_entity.pdbx_description
1 polymer ?
#
loop_
_entity_poly.entity_id
_entity_poly.type
_entity_poly.pdbx_seq_one_letter_code
_entity_poly.pdbx_strand_id
1 'polypeptide(L)'
;MARLDQVITNIVDIFLEYADDEGKKHQLNKEELKKVLQQEMQSPELKGNINADDIEEAMEMLDKNHDGEVNFREFCRCVSVLAKCYYHKKTGKGGKRCKGKEHEGEQED
;
A
#
# COMPACT_ATOMS: atom_id res chain seq x y z
N MET A 1 -21.35 4.95 -12.94
CA MET A 1 -20.85 3.61 -12.54
C MET A 1 -21.27 3.33 -11.11
N ALA A 2 -21.37 2.07 -10.70
CA ALA A 2 -21.53 1.75 -9.29
C ALA A 2 -20.28 2.20 -8.52
N ARG A 3 -20.45 2.55 -7.24
CA ARG A 3 -19.33 3.08 -6.43
C ARG A 3 -18.18 2.10 -6.30
N LEU A 4 -18.47 0.80 -6.24
CA LEU A 4 -17.45 -0.24 -6.15
C LEU A 4 -16.69 -0.40 -7.47
N ASP A 5 -17.39 -0.38 -8.61
CA ASP A 5 -16.76 -0.43 -9.94
C ASP A 5 -15.75 0.71 -10.08
N GLN A 6 -16.14 1.92 -9.68
CA GLN A 6 -15.26 3.09 -9.74
C GLN A 6 -14.03 2.95 -8.84
N VAL A 7 -14.18 2.36 -7.65
CA VAL A 7 -13.03 2.11 -6.76
C VAL A 7 -12.07 1.11 -7.40
N ILE A 8 -12.59 0.03 -7.99
CA ILE A 8 -11.77 -0.99 -8.65
C ILE A 8 -11.03 -0.39 -9.84
N THR A 9 -11.71 0.35 -10.72
CA THR A 9 -11.07 0.98 -11.87
C THR A 9 -10.00 1.97 -11.44
N ASN A 10 -10.29 2.81 -10.44
CA ASN A 10 -9.32 3.80 -9.95
C ASN A 10 -8.07 3.14 -9.35
N ILE A 11 -8.19 2.03 -8.61
CA ILE A 11 -7.03 1.31 -8.06
C ILE A 11 -6.12 0.81 -9.18
N VAL A 12 -6.71 0.29 -10.27
CA VAL A 12 -5.96 -0.19 -11.44
C VAL A 12 -5.31 0.97 -12.18
N ASP A 13 -6.06 2.05 -12.43
CA ASP A 13 -5.57 3.21 -13.17
C ASP A 13 -4.40 3.89 -12.45
N ILE A 14 -4.51 4.08 -11.12
CA ILE A 14 -3.42 4.61 -10.29
C ILE A 14 -2.20 3.69 -10.38
N PHE A 15 -2.37 2.37 -10.30
CA PHE A 15 -1.22 1.48 -10.41
C PHE A 15 -0.54 1.59 -11.76
N LEU A 16 -1.30 1.57 -12.86
CA LEU A 16 -0.76 1.64 -14.20
C LEU A 16 -0.12 3.00 -14.52
N GLU A 17 -0.68 4.09 -14.03
CA GLU A 17 -0.14 5.44 -14.24
C GLU A 17 1.25 5.61 -13.61
N TYR A 18 1.47 5.04 -12.42
CA TYR A 18 2.73 5.21 -11.70
C TYR A 18 3.73 4.06 -11.94
N ALA A 19 3.28 2.90 -12.43
CA ALA A 19 4.14 1.74 -12.76
C ALA A 19 4.62 1.73 -14.22
N ASP A 20 4.58 2.89 -14.89
CA ASP A 20 4.96 3.09 -16.29
C ASP A 20 6.10 4.12 -16.46
N ASP A 21 6.58 4.73 -15.37
CA ASP A 21 7.49 5.88 -15.42
C ASP A 21 8.97 5.44 -15.46
N GLU A 22 9.42 4.55 -14.55
CA GLU A 22 10.81 4.08 -14.48
C GLU A 22 10.95 2.64 -13.90
N GLY A 23 11.33 1.65 -14.71
CA GLY A 23 11.75 0.32 -14.21
C GLY A 23 11.16 -0.87 -14.97
N LYS A 24 10.90 -1.99 -14.26
CA LYS A 24 10.21 -3.15 -14.85
C LYS A 24 8.73 -2.82 -15.04
N LYS A 25 8.24 -2.97 -16.28
CA LYS A 25 6.83 -2.78 -16.61
C LYS A 25 5.92 -3.50 -15.64
N HIS A 26 4.87 -2.81 -15.20
CA HIS A 26 3.85 -3.32 -14.27
C HIS A 26 4.34 -3.55 -12.84
N GLN A 27 5.37 -2.84 -12.41
CA GLN A 27 5.82 -2.82 -11.02
C GLN A 27 6.20 -1.39 -10.62
N LEU A 28 5.99 -1.09 -9.34
CA LEU A 28 6.35 0.18 -8.74
C LEU A 28 7.69 0.03 -8.04
N ASN A 29 8.66 0.86 -8.39
CA ASN A 29 9.87 1.00 -7.60
C ASN A 29 9.59 1.83 -6.31
N LYS A 30 10.58 1.92 -5.42
CA LYS A 30 10.46 2.66 -4.15
C LYS A 30 10.08 4.14 -4.33
N GLU A 31 10.59 4.79 -5.38
CA GLU A 31 10.30 6.20 -5.66
C GLU A 31 8.90 6.39 -6.24
N GLU A 32 8.45 5.49 -7.12
CA GLU A 32 7.10 5.49 -7.67
C GLU A 32 6.05 5.21 -6.60
N LEU A 33 6.28 4.21 -5.75
CA LEU A 33 5.39 3.94 -4.61
C LEU A 33 5.29 5.16 -3.68
N LYS A 34 6.41 5.83 -3.43
CA LYS A 34 6.42 7.08 -2.65
C LYS A 34 5.58 8.17 -3.32
N LYS A 35 5.69 8.34 -4.64
CA LYS A 35 4.86 9.30 -5.39
C LYS A 35 3.38 8.95 -5.24
N VAL A 36 2.98 7.68 -5.42
CA VAL A 36 1.59 7.23 -5.25
C VAL A 36 1.06 7.58 -3.87
N LEU A 37 1.78 7.19 -2.81
CA LEU A 37 1.34 7.45 -1.43
C LEU A 37 1.26 8.95 -1.12
N GLN A 38 2.15 9.77 -1.68
CA GLN A 38 2.12 11.22 -1.45
C GLN A 38 1.02 11.94 -2.23
N GLN A 39 0.75 11.52 -3.47
CA GLN A 39 -0.19 12.17 -4.38
C GLN A 39 -1.62 11.70 -4.18
N GLU A 40 -1.85 10.41 -3.94
CA GLU A 40 -3.20 9.85 -3.84
C GLU A 40 -3.74 9.87 -2.40
N MET A 41 -2.86 9.88 -1.38
CA MET A 41 -3.27 9.90 0.03
C MET A 41 -3.26 11.32 0.63
N GLN A 42 -3.99 12.24 -0.02
CA GLN A 42 -4.02 13.66 0.38
C GLN A 42 -4.88 13.95 1.61
N SER A 43 -5.74 13.01 2.05
CA SER A 43 -6.56 13.24 3.24
C SER A 43 -5.66 13.47 4.47
N PRO A 44 -5.87 14.53 5.26
CA PRO A 44 -5.13 14.78 6.50
C PRO A 44 -5.13 13.59 7.47
N GLU A 45 -6.19 12.78 7.44
CA GLU A 45 -6.34 11.61 8.33
C GLU A 45 -5.48 10.43 7.92
N LEU A 46 -5.12 10.37 6.62
CA LEU A 46 -4.29 9.36 6.00
C LEU A 46 -2.84 9.82 5.90
N LYS A 47 -2.62 11.07 5.46
CA LYS A 47 -1.31 11.72 5.30
C LYS A 47 -0.52 11.86 6.60
N GLY A 48 -1.20 12.03 7.73
CA GLY A 48 -0.56 12.12 9.05
C GLY A 48 0.17 10.85 9.52
N ASN A 49 0.08 9.74 8.77
CA ASN A 49 0.72 8.46 9.08
C ASN A 49 1.82 8.06 8.08
N ILE A 50 2.22 8.95 7.16
CA ILE A 50 3.21 8.60 6.12
C ILE A 50 4.36 9.61 6.15
N ASN A 51 5.40 9.29 6.90
CA ASN A 51 6.72 9.95 6.84
C ASN A 51 7.68 9.15 5.92
N ALA A 52 8.90 9.66 5.70
CA ALA A 52 9.88 9.00 4.82
C ALA A 52 10.37 7.63 5.35
N ASP A 53 10.50 7.48 6.67
CA ASP A 53 10.84 6.22 7.32
C ASP A 53 9.66 5.22 7.24
N ASP A 54 8.41 5.71 7.33
CA ASP A 54 7.19 4.90 7.17
C ASP A 54 7.06 4.36 5.73
N ILE A 55 7.62 5.07 4.72
CA ILE A 55 7.64 4.59 3.33
C ILE A 55 8.66 3.47 3.15
N GLU A 56 9.82 3.56 3.82
CA GLU A 56 10.82 2.49 3.79
C GLU A 56 10.32 1.25 4.53
N GLU A 57 9.74 1.41 5.72
CA GLU A 57 9.06 0.34 6.44
C GLU A 57 7.86 -0.21 5.64
N ALA A 58 7.09 0.65 4.96
CA ALA A 58 6.03 0.19 4.08
C ALA A 58 6.57 -0.60 2.89
N MET A 59 7.65 -0.16 2.25
CA MET A 59 8.29 -0.90 1.16
C MET A 59 8.73 -2.28 1.65
N GLU A 60 9.42 -2.37 2.80
CA GLU A 60 9.83 -3.65 3.39
C GLU A 60 8.63 -4.55 3.76
N MET A 61 7.50 -3.97 4.15
CA MET A 61 6.28 -4.73 4.42
C MET A 61 5.56 -5.20 3.15
N LEU A 62 5.69 -4.47 2.05
CA LEU A 62 4.96 -4.70 0.81
C LEU A 62 5.73 -5.56 -0.18
N ASP A 63 7.03 -5.34 -0.32
CA ASP A 63 7.99 -6.13 -1.11
C ASP A 63 8.30 -7.43 -0.35
N LYS A 64 7.39 -8.40 -0.45
CA LYS A 64 7.48 -9.68 0.29
C LYS A 64 8.44 -10.66 -0.36
N ASN A 65 8.60 -10.55 -1.67
CA ASN A 65 9.59 -11.31 -2.42
C ASN A 65 11.00 -10.70 -2.34
N HIS A 66 11.14 -9.52 -1.71
CA HIS A 66 12.40 -8.82 -1.50
C HIS A 66 13.16 -8.58 -2.82
N ASP A 67 12.42 -8.27 -3.88
CA ASP A 67 12.98 -7.99 -5.20
C ASP A 67 13.22 -6.49 -5.47
N GLY A 68 12.89 -5.64 -4.50
CA GLY A 68 13.06 -4.19 -4.55
C GLY A 68 11.96 -3.47 -5.32
N GLU A 69 10.93 -4.18 -5.78
CA GLU A 69 9.81 -3.66 -6.56
C GLU A 69 8.47 -4.08 -5.92
N VAL A 70 7.38 -3.42 -6.29
CA VAL A 70 6.03 -3.73 -5.81
C VAL A 70 5.14 -4.01 -7.00
N ASN A 71 4.73 -5.27 -7.14
CA ASN A 71 3.78 -5.66 -8.17
C ASN A 71 2.32 -5.32 -7.77
N PHE A 72 1.38 -5.49 -8.71
CA PHE A 72 -0.02 -5.14 -8.48
C PHE A 72 -0.66 -5.87 -7.27
N ARG A 73 -0.26 -7.12 -7.01
CA ARG A 73 -0.79 -7.90 -5.88
C ARG A 73 -0.33 -7.30 -4.55
N GLU A 74 0.93 -6.91 -4.44
CA GLU A 74 1.50 -6.27 -3.26
C GLU A 74 0.91 -4.88 -3.05
N PHE A 75 0.71 -4.13 -4.14
CA PHE A 75 -0.02 -2.86 -4.09
C PHE A 75 -1.46 -3.02 -3.57
N CYS A 76 -2.22 -4.01 -4.05
CA CYS A 76 -3.56 -4.29 -3.55
C CYS A 76 -3.56 -4.65 -2.05
N ARG A 77 -2.55 -5.39 -1.58
CA ARG A 77 -2.36 -5.68 -0.15
C ARG A 77 -2.16 -4.40 0.64
N CYS A 78 -1.32 -3.47 0.15
CA CYS A 78 -1.13 -2.15 0.75
C CYS A 78 -2.46 -1.42 0.95
N VAL A 79 -3.22 -1.26 -0.14
CA VAL A 79 -4.52 -0.56 -0.14
C VAL A 79 -5.48 -1.21 0.86
N SER A 80 -5.48 -2.55 0.93
CA SER A 80 -6.32 -3.30 1.88
C SER A 80 -5.94 -3.05 3.34
N VAL A 81 -4.64 -3.02 3.66
CA VAL A 81 -4.14 -2.70 5.01
C VAL A 81 -4.52 -1.27 5.41
N LEU A 82 -4.33 -0.31 4.51
CA LEU A 82 -4.68 1.09 4.73
C LEU A 82 -6.19 1.28 4.95
N ALA A 83 -7.01 0.63 4.12
CA ALA A 83 -8.47 0.64 4.27
C ALA A 83 -8.90 0.03 5.61
N LYS A 84 -8.27 -1.07 6.05
CA LYS A 84 -8.50 -1.69 7.35
C LYS A 84 -8.11 -0.76 8.51
N CYS A 85 -6.96 -0.10 8.43
CA CYS A 85 -6.52 0.90 9.40
C CYS A 85 -7.52 2.06 9.51
N TYR A 86 -7.95 2.60 8.37
CA TYR A 86 -8.94 3.67 8.31
C TYR A 86 -10.29 3.22 8.90
N TYR A 87 -10.74 2.01 8.57
CA TYR A 87 -11.95 1.42 9.16
C TYR A 87 -11.86 1.29 10.69
N HIS A 88 -10.74 0.80 11.22
CA HIS A 88 -10.53 0.71 12.67
C HIS A 88 -10.50 2.08 13.37
N LYS A 89 -9.85 3.08 12.74
CA LYS A 89 -9.84 4.47 13.23
C LYS A 89 -11.25 5.06 13.26
N LYS A 90 -12.05 4.81 12.21
CA LYS A 90 -13.43 5.30 12.10
C LYS A 90 -14.41 4.59 13.06
N THR A 91 -14.14 3.32 13.40
CA THR A 91 -15.02 2.50 14.26
C THR A 91 -14.64 2.49 15.75
N GLY A 92 -13.64 3.27 16.17
CA GLY A 92 -13.32 3.50 17.58
C GLY A 92 -12.75 2.31 18.36
N LYS A 93 -12.50 1.16 17.72
CA LYS A 93 -11.73 0.04 18.30
C LYS A 93 -10.22 0.36 18.23
N GLY A 94 -9.82 1.48 18.84
CA GLY A 94 -8.43 1.93 18.91
C GLY A 94 -7.68 1.19 20.00
N GLY A 95 -6.70 0.37 19.63
CA GLY A 95 -5.93 -0.34 20.65
C GLY A 95 -4.87 -1.31 20.15
N LYS A 96 -4.20 -1.06 19.03
CA LYS A 96 -2.81 -1.49 18.81
C LYS A 96 -2.28 -0.83 17.54
N ARG A 97 -1.19 -0.07 17.70
CA ARG A 97 -0.34 0.39 16.61
C ARG A 97 -0.08 -0.82 15.70
N CYS A 98 -0.27 -0.68 14.39
CA CYS A 98 0.24 -1.62 13.41
C CYS A 98 1.77 -1.58 13.49
N LYS A 99 2.33 -2.25 14.49
CA LYS A 99 3.74 -2.57 14.52
C LYS A 99 3.83 -3.92 13.84
N GLY A 100 4.44 -3.95 12.67
CA GLY A 100 4.55 -5.13 11.83
C GLY A 100 4.96 -6.35 12.64
N LYS A 101 4.16 -7.40 12.53
CA LYS A 101 4.57 -8.79 12.71
C LYS A 101 3.64 -9.63 11.86
N GLU A 102 3.98 -9.75 10.59
CA GLU A 102 3.59 -10.92 9.81
C GLU A 102 4.78 -11.88 9.88
N HIS A 103 4.83 -12.66 10.96
CA HIS A 103 5.50 -13.96 10.93
C HIS A 103 4.45 -14.94 10.42
N GLU A 104 4.46 -15.21 9.13
CA GLU A 104 3.85 -16.44 8.61
C GLU A 104 5.01 -17.41 8.39
N GLY A 105 5.21 -18.28 9.38
CA GLY A 105 6.08 -19.43 9.24
C GLY A 105 5.36 -20.47 8.40
N GLU A 106 5.78 -20.61 7.15
CA GLU A 106 5.58 -21.84 6.40
C GLU A 106 6.81 -22.72 6.67
N GLN A 107 6.63 -23.70 7.57
CA GLN A 107 7.40 -24.94 7.54
C GLN A 107 6.43 -26.01 7.04
N GLU A 108 6.58 -26.39 5.78
CA GLU A 108 6.05 -27.64 5.24
C GLU A 108 6.99 -28.77 5.68
N ASP A 109 6.41 -29.82 6.27
CA ASP A 109 7.00 -31.18 6.34
C ASP A 109 6.50 -31.98 5.13
#